data_AF-A0A3M1UP71-F1
#
_entry.id   AF-A0A3M1UP71-F1
#
_cell.length_a   1.000
_cell.length_b   1.000
_cell.length_c   1.000
_cell.angle_alpha   90.00
_cell.angle_beta   90.00
_cell.angle_gamma   90.00
#
_symmetry.space_group_name_H-M   'P 1'
#
loop_
_entity.id
_entity.type
_entity.pdbx_description
1 polymer ?
#
loop_
_entity_poly.entity_id
_entity_poly.type
_entity_poly.pdbx_seq_one_letter_code
_entity_poly.pdbx_strand_id
1 'polypeptide(L)'
;MLPAQFLSWEYENIVDDIQQSGANPSMAVDAQGNLHISAWQQEFNQLTYSIRHKATGQWQHEILDPEHETGYKSAIVVDSLGKVHIAYFQKNGSQAFLKYATNASGSWTYESLLPGEPLGGYGPNLDFPVYAQASVSISLQKNGQPFVSVFDASVNGEGTCYGNLPIYVNYDLKLRATARMPDGSWQTMNLPAVPFTDNPSCLLSGDRHGEFCKSVRDKLGRMYILTNS
;
A
#
# COMPACT_ATOMS: atom_id res chain seq x y z
N MET A 1 -45.78 3.96 11.61
CA MET A 1 -44.41 4.10 12.14
C MET A 1 -43.70 2.79 11.92
N LEU A 2 -42.72 2.73 11.03
CA LEU A 2 -41.83 1.56 10.92
C LEU A 2 -40.81 1.67 12.06
N PRO A 3 -40.54 0.59 12.82
CA PRO A 3 -39.56 0.64 13.90
C PRO A 3 -38.17 0.88 13.31
N ALA A 4 -37.41 1.78 13.94
CA ALA A 4 -36.00 1.96 13.62
C ALA A 4 -35.28 0.64 13.92
N GLN A 5 -34.79 -0.03 12.87
CA GLN A 5 -33.83 -1.13 13.04
C GLN A 5 -32.52 -0.50 13.50
N PHE A 6 -32.20 -0.65 14.78
CA PHE A 6 -30.86 -0.33 15.26
C PHE A 6 -29.91 -1.36 14.68
N LEU A 7 -28.88 -0.90 13.96
CA LEU A 7 -27.74 -1.72 13.57
C LEU A 7 -27.08 -2.26 14.85
N SER A 8 -27.15 -3.58 15.05
CA SER A 8 -26.34 -4.26 16.06
C SER A 8 -24.98 -4.59 15.44
N TRP A 9 -23.90 -4.18 16.10
CA TRP A 9 -22.56 -4.57 15.73
C TRP A 9 -22.23 -5.92 16.35
N GLU A 10 -21.73 -6.85 15.54
CA GLU A 10 -21.18 -8.13 15.98
C GLU A 10 -19.68 -8.14 15.66
N TYR A 11 -18.88 -8.82 16.49
CA TYR A 11 -17.46 -9.03 16.24
C TYR A 11 -17.18 -10.53 16.09
N GLU A 12 -16.24 -10.88 15.22
CA GLU A 12 -15.78 -12.23 14.99
C GLU A 12 -14.25 -12.24 15.13
N ASN A 13 -13.70 -13.11 15.98
CA ASN A 13 -12.25 -13.32 16.01
C ASN A 13 -11.90 -14.24 14.84
N ILE A 14 -11.11 -13.70 13.93
CA ILE A 14 -10.72 -14.34 12.67
C ILE A 14 -9.43 -15.16 12.78
N VAL A 15 -8.80 -15.14 13.95
CA VAL A 15 -7.57 -15.88 14.21
C VAL A 15 -7.68 -16.54 15.58
N ASP A 16 -7.65 -17.87 15.61
CA ASP A 16 -7.61 -18.68 16.85
C ASP A 16 -6.19 -18.83 17.41
N ASP A 17 -5.17 -18.46 16.63
CA ASP A 17 -3.76 -18.48 17.00
C ASP A 17 -3.17 -17.07 17.10
N ILE A 18 -2.86 -16.66 18.34
CA ILE A 18 -2.25 -15.36 18.71
C ILE A 18 -0.92 -15.05 18.00
N GLN A 19 -0.38 -15.98 17.22
CA GLN A 19 0.83 -15.81 16.42
C GLN A 19 0.64 -14.98 15.15
N GLN A 20 -0.60 -14.80 14.64
CA GLN A 20 -0.85 -13.87 13.52
C GLN A 20 -0.98 -12.41 14.00
N SER A 21 0.04 -11.89 14.68
CA SER A 21 0.21 -10.43 14.74
C SER A 21 0.45 -9.94 13.31
N GLY A 22 -0.42 -9.07 12.82
CA GLY A 22 -0.37 -8.57 11.45
C GLY A 22 -0.75 -7.09 11.38
N ALA A 23 -0.36 -6.43 10.29
CA ALA A 23 -0.62 -5.02 10.08
C ALA A 23 -1.08 -4.74 8.66
N ASN A 24 -1.64 -3.54 8.48
CA ASN A 24 -2.00 -2.96 7.19
C ASN A 24 -2.99 -3.84 6.39
N PRO A 25 -4.13 -4.25 7.01
CA PRO A 25 -5.13 -5.04 6.31
C PRO A 25 -5.81 -4.19 5.22
N SER A 26 -6.11 -4.83 4.09
CA SER A 26 -7.04 -4.31 3.09
C SER A 26 -8.13 -5.34 2.86
N MET A 27 -9.34 -4.88 2.55
CA MET A 27 -10.48 -5.75 2.36
C MET A 27 -11.27 -5.43 1.09
N ALA A 28 -11.87 -6.45 0.49
CA ALA A 28 -12.79 -6.34 -0.63
C ALA A 28 -13.92 -7.37 -0.50
N VAL A 29 -15.09 -7.08 -1.06
CA VAL A 29 -16.24 -8.00 -1.07
C VAL A 29 -16.57 -8.33 -2.52
N ASP A 30 -16.67 -9.62 -2.85
CA ASP A 30 -17.02 -10.06 -4.20
C ASP A 30 -18.53 -10.01 -4.47
N ALA A 31 -18.94 -10.33 -5.71
CA ALA A 31 -20.34 -10.33 -6.12
C ALA A 31 -21.18 -11.41 -5.41
N GLN A 32 -20.55 -12.45 -4.85
CA GLN A 32 -21.19 -13.50 -4.06
C GLN A 32 -21.30 -13.11 -2.58
N GLY A 33 -20.69 -11.98 -2.19
CA GLY A 33 -20.64 -11.47 -0.83
C GLY A 33 -19.57 -12.11 0.04
N ASN A 34 -18.62 -12.85 -0.55
CA ASN A 34 -17.45 -13.34 0.18
C ASN A 34 -16.55 -12.16 0.53
N LEU A 35 -15.96 -12.21 1.73
CA LEU A 35 -15.05 -11.19 2.21
C LEU A 35 -13.62 -11.64 1.96
N HIS A 36 -12.85 -10.81 1.27
CA HIS A 36 -11.44 -11.03 0.95
C HIS A 36 -10.60 -10.06 1.76
N ILE A 37 -9.54 -10.55 2.39
CA ILE A 37 -8.61 -9.75 3.19
C ILE A 37 -7.19 -10.05 2.75
N SER A 38 -6.40 -9.01 2.50
CA SER A 38 -4.95 -9.11 2.41
C SER A 38 -4.33 -8.43 3.63
N ALA A 39 -3.27 -9.02 4.18
CA ALA A 39 -2.56 -8.44 5.31
C ALA A 39 -1.07 -8.81 5.28
N TRP A 40 -0.26 -8.04 6.00
CA TRP A 40 1.09 -8.46 6.35
C TRP A 40 1.03 -9.27 7.64
N GLN A 41 1.68 -10.42 7.68
CA GLN A 41 1.77 -11.29 8.86
C GLN A 41 3.20 -11.26 9.40
N GLN A 42 3.35 -10.86 10.66
CA GLN A 42 4.63 -10.47 11.26
C GLN A 42 5.55 -11.67 11.55
N GLU A 43 4.98 -12.81 11.94
CA GLU A 43 5.76 -14.03 12.27
C GLU A 43 6.52 -14.55 11.05
N PHE A 44 5.85 -14.62 9.90
CA PHE A 44 6.44 -15.09 8.65
C PHE A 44 7.02 -13.95 7.80
N ASN A 45 6.70 -12.70 8.15
CA ASN A 45 7.07 -11.50 7.40
C ASN A 45 6.62 -11.58 5.93
N GLN A 46 5.36 -11.99 5.73
CA GLN A 46 4.82 -12.35 4.42
C GLN A 46 3.42 -11.79 4.19
N LEU A 47 3.06 -11.66 2.91
CA LEU A 47 1.70 -11.36 2.49
C LEU A 47 0.81 -12.55 2.82
N THR A 48 -0.32 -12.31 3.47
CA THR A 48 -1.37 -13.31 3.65
C THR A 48 -2.63 -12.89 2.94
N TYR A 49 -3.37 -13.88 2.48
CA TYR A 49 -4.70 -13.73 1.91
C TYR A 49 -5.67 -14.59 2.71
N SER A 50 -6.80 -14.01 3.07
CA SER A 50 -7.88 -14.69 3.78
C SER A 50 -9.20 -14.46 3.07
N ILE A 51 -10.03 -15.49 2.98
CA ILE A 51 -11.38 -15.40 2.42
C ILE A 51 -12.40 -15.97 3.41
N ARG A 52 -13.48 -15.21 3.64
CA ARG A 52 -14.68 -15.67 4.35
C ARG A 52 -15.78 -15.97 3.35
N HIS A 53 -16.16 -17.23 3.27
CA HIS A 53 -17.27 -17.61 2.41
C HIS A 53 -18.60 -17.25 3.07
N LYS A 54 -19.38 -16.36 2.44
CA LYS A 54 -20.69 -15.93 2.98
C LYS A 54 -21.64 -17.10 3.17
N ALA A 55 -21.59 -18.08 2.25
CA ALA A 55 -22.49 -19.22 2.24
C ALA A 55 -22.27 -20.18 3.42
N THR A 56 -21.03 -20.35 3.87
CA THR A 56 -20.66 -21.35 4.91
C THR A 56 -20.22 -20.72 6.23
N GLY A 57 -19.90 -19.42 6.21
CA GLY A 57 -19.27 -18.73 7.34
C GLY A 57 -17.82 -19.17 7.61
N GLN A 58 -17.22 -19.99 6.74
CA GLN A 58 -15.88 -20.53 6.95
C GLN A 58 -14.80 -19.58 6.42
N TRP A 59 -13.67 -19.55 7.13
CA TRP A 59 -12.46 -18.88 6.71
C TRP A 59 -11.49 -19.85 6.03
N GLN A 60 -10.77 -19.33 5.04
CA GLN A 60 -9.59 -19.98 4.45
C GLN A 60 -8.47 -18.96 4.41
N HIS A 61 -7.24 -19.43 4.64
CA HIS A 61 -6.04 -18.60 4.72
C HIS A 61 -4.95 -19.17 3.82
N GLU A 62 -4.21 -18.29 3.16
CA GLU A 62 -3.06 -18.61 2.31
C GLU A 62 -1.92 -17.64 2.63
N ILE A 63 -0.70 -18.18 2.75
CA ILE A 63 0.52 -17.38 2.70
C ILE A 63 0.86 -17.20 1.22
N LEU A 64 0.99 -15.94 0.80
CA LEU A 64 1.27 -15.53 -0.56
C LEU A 64 2.67 -14.95 -0.68
N ASP A 65 3.17 -14.96 -1.91
CA ASP A 65 4.50 -14.51 -2.33
C ASP A 65 5.61 -15.13 -1.46
N PRO A 66 6.23 -16.24 -1.91
CA PRO A 66 7.20 -16.98 -1.11
C PRO A 66 8.50 -16.21 -0.88
N GLU A 67 8.68 -15.04 -1.49
CA GLU A 67 9.80 -14.16 -1.17
C GLU A 67 9.68 -13.62 0.28
N HIS A 68 10.82 -13.33 0.90
CA HIS A 68 10.84 -12.77 2.25
C HIS A 68 10.47 -11.27 2.25
N GLU A 69 9.96 -10.81 3.39
CA GLU A 69 9.56 -9.42 3.65
C GLU A 69 8.52 -8.87 2.66
N THR A 70 7.46 -9.64 2.40
CA THR A 70 6.38 -9.29 1.47
C THR A 70 5.11 -8.87 2.19
N GLY A 71 4.22 -8.15 1.52
CA GLY A 71 2.86 -7.86 1.99
C GLY A 71 2.66 -6.52 2.71
N TYR A 72 3.72 -5.73 2.86
CA TYR A 72 3.61 -4.41 3.51
C TYR A 72 2.64 -3.50 2.76
N LYS A 73 1.71 -2.91 3.51
CA LYS A 73 0.71 -1.94 3.02
C LYS A 73 -0.03 -2.44 1.79
N SER A 74 -0.59 -3.63 1.89
CA SER A 74 -1.35 -4.23 0.81
C SER A 74 -2.61 -3.43 0.47
N ALA A 75 -3.04 -3.52 -0.78
CA ALA A 75 -4.34 -3.08 -1.26
C ALA A 75 -4.94 -4.20 -2.12
N ILE A 76 -6.22 -4.52 -1.92
CA ILE A 76 -6.91 -5.64 -2.58
C ILE A 76 -8.17 -5.20 -3.32
N VAL A 77 -8.40 -5.76 -4.50
CA VAL A 77 -9.68 -5.73 -5.23
C VAL A 77 -10.00 -7.11 -5.80
N VAL A 78 -11.28 -7.34 -6.07
CA VAL A 78 -11.78 -8.59 -6.68
C VAL A 78 -12.54 -8.24 -7.95
N ASP A 79 -12.22 -8.92 -9.04
CA ASP A 79 -12.87 -8.69 -10.34
C ASP A 79 -14.26 -9.36 -10.43
N SER A 80 -14.98 -9.08 -11.51
CA SER A 80 -16.31 -9.63 -11.75
C SER A 80 -16.34 -11.16 -11.93
N LEU A 81 -15.18 -11.79 -12.10
CA LEU A 81 -15.00 -13.23 -12.24
C LEU A 81 -14.53 -13.88 -10.91
N GLY A 82 -14.46 -13.10 -9.82
CA GLY A 82 -13.98 -13.57 -8.52
C GLY A 82 -12.47 -13.73 -8.44
N LYS A 83 -11.70 -13.14 -9.36
CA LYS A 83 -10.24 -13.13 -9.34
C LYS A 83 -9.73 -12.00 -8.48
N VAL A 84 -8.70 -12.31 -7.70
CA VAL A 84 -8.15 -11.42 -6.71
C VAL A 84 -6.93 -10.71 -7.29
N HIS A 85 -6.82 -9.43 -6.99
CA HIS A 85 -5.74 -8.55 -7.41
C HIS A 85 -5.22 -7.81 -6.19
N ILE A 86 -3.95 -8.01 -5.85
CA ILE A 86 -3.32 -7.41 -4.66
C ILE A 86 -2.10 -6.62 -5.10
N ALA A 87 -2.05 -5.33 -4.78
CA ALA A 87 -0.82 -4.54 -4.86
C ALA A 87 -0.23 -4.43 -3.45
N TYR A 88 1.08 -4.59 -3.32
CA TYR A 88 1.75 -4.59 -2.02
C TYR A 88 3.21 -4.19 -2.18
N PHE A 89 3.87 -3.88 -1.06
CA PHE A 89 5.32 -3.70 -1.05
C PHE A 89 6.02 -4.94 -0.55
N GLN A 90 7.14 -5.24 -1.20
CA GLN A 90 8.21 -6.06 -0.64
C GLN A 90 9.31 -5.14 -0.10
N LYS A 91 9.93 -5.53 0.99
CA LYS A 91 11.14 -4.90 1.50
C LYS A 91 12.36 -5.74 1.13
N ASN A 92 13.45 -5.06 0.81
CA ASN A 92 14.77 -5.67 0.68
C ASN A 92 15.78 -4.70 1.32
N GLY A 93 16.14 -4.98 2.57
CA GLY A 93 16.98 -4.10 3.36
C GLY A 93 16.30 -2.76 3.65
N SER A 94 16.84 -1.66 3.13
CA SER A 94 16.27 -0.30 3.30
C SER A 94 15.42 0.15 2.10
N GLN A 95 15.22 -0.72 1.12
CA GLN A 95 14.47 -0.42 -0.10
C GLN A 95 13.11 -1.13 -0.08
N ALA A 96 12.10 -0.48 -0.65
CA ALA A 96 10.79 -1.09 -0.90
C ALA A 96 10.55 -1.24 -2.40
N PHE A 97 9.90 -2.32 -2.81
CA PHE A 97 9.58 -2.62 -4.20
C PHE A 97 8.07 -2.83 -4.32
N LEU A 98 7.45 -2.15 -5.29
CA LEU A 98 6.04 -2.36 -5.58
C LEU A 98 5.87 -3.68 -6.34
N LYS A 99 5.06 -4.55 -5.76
CA LYS A 99 4.71 -5.86 -6.31
C LYS A 99 3.21 -6.00 -6.47
N TYR A 100 2.85 -6.98 -7.28
CA TYR A 100 1.48 -7.33 -7.57
C TYR A 100 1.30 -8.84 -7.58
N ALA A 101 0.19 -9.29 -6.98
CA ALA A 101 -0.22 -10.69 -6.92
C ALA A 101 -1.61 -10.86 -7.51
N THR A 102 -1.83 -11.94 -8.27
CA THR A 102 -3.17 -12.31 -8.76
C THR A 102 -3.33 -13.80 -9.00
N ASN A 103 -4.55 -14.29 -8.84
CA ASN A 103 -4.97 -15.65 -9.20
C ASN A 103 -5.80 -15.71 -10.51
N ALA A 104 -5.77 -14.64 -11.32
CA ALA A 104 -6.55 -14.55 -12.56
C ALA A 104 -6.27 -15.67 -13.56
N SER A 105 -5.06 -16.22 -13.58
CA SER A 105 -4.65 -17.35 -14.44
C SER A 105 -5.00 -18.73 -13.87
N GLY A 106 -5.66 -18.81 -12.72
CA GLY A 106 -6.03 -20.06 -12.04
C GLY A 106 -5.14 -20.42 -10.85
N SER A 107 -3.91 -19.91 -10.81
CA SER A 107 -2.98 -20.00 -9.66
C SER A 107 -2.44 -18.62 -9.32
N TRP A 108 -1.99 -18.43 -8.08
CA TRP A 108 -1.31 -17.19 -7.70
C TRP A 108 -0.04 -16.97 -8.51
N THR A 109 0.10 -15.76 -9.03
CA THR A 109 1.27 -15.25 -9.74
C THR A 109 1.71 -13.94 -9.12
N TYR A 110 3.00 -13.63 -9.20
CA TYR A 110 3.62 -12.48 -8.55
C TYR A 110 4.53 -11.76 -9.55
N GLU A 111 4.55 -10.43 -9.53
CA GLU A 111 5.41 -9.64 -10.40
C GLU A 111 5.82 -8.31 -9.76
N SER A 112 6.95 -7.76 -10.20
CA SER A 112 7.37 -6.40 -9.84
C SER A 112 6.78 -5.40 -10.84
N LEU A 113 6.10 -4.37 -10.33
CA LEU A 113 5.47 -3.35 -11.17
C LEU A 113 6.44 -2.28 -11.65
N LEU A 114 7.50 -2.05 -10.88
CA LEU A 114 8.54 -1.04 -11.14
C LEU A 114 9.92 -1.69 -10.91
N PRO A 115 10.32 -2.64 -11.77
CA PRO A 115 11.55 -3.39 -11.58
C PRO A 115 12.77 -2.45 -11.63
N GLY A 116 13.65 -2.56 -10.63
CA GLY A 116 14.87 -1.74 -10.51
C GLY A 116 14.65 -0.33 -9.94
N GLU A 117 13.40 0.04 -9.64
CA GLU A 117 13.04 1.35 -9.12
C GLU A 117 12.55 1.21 -7.67
N PRO A 118 13.46 1.22 -6.68
CA PRO A 118 13.06 1.17 -5.28
C PRO A 118 12.23 2.42 -4.93
N LEU A 119 11.20 2.20 -4.14
CA LEU A 119 10.33 3.23 -3.59
C LEU A 119 10.78 3.55 -2.16
N GLY A 120 10.80 4.84 -1.84
CA GLY A 120 11.22 5.32 -0.51
C GLY A 120 12.73 5.46 -0.32
N GLY A 121 13.12 6.15 0.75
CA GLY A 121 14.51 6.37 1.18
C GLY A 121 14.64 6.46 2.71
N TYR A 122 15.59 5.69 3.25
CA TYR A 122 16.00 5.47 4.65
C TYR A 122 14.93 5.52 5.76
N GLY A 123 14.44 4.34 6.09
CA GLY A 123 13.99 3.93 7.42
C GLY A 123 13.99 2.40 7.44
N PRO A 124 14.50 1.73 8.49
CA PRO A 124 14.61 0.26 8.49
C PRO A 124 13.26 -0.44 8.51
N ASN A 125 12.14 0.28 8.57
CA ASN A 125 10.79 -0.27 8.61
C ASN A 125 9.79 0.71 7.98
N LEU A 126 8.98 0.22 7.03
CA LEU A 126 7.80 0.93 6.52
C LEU A 126 6.72 1.15 7.59
N ASP A 127 6.86 0.49 8.75
CA ASP A 127 5.93 0.55 9.87
C ASP A 127 6.33 1.55 10.96
N PHE A 128 7.54 2.14 10.87
CA PHE A 128 7.96 3.18 11.81
C PHE A 128 7.60 4.56 11.27
N PRO A 129 7.34 5.56 12.14
CA PRO A 129 6.92 6.89 11.74
C PRO A 129 8.08 7.66 11.09
N VAL A 130 8.35 7.38 9.81
CA VAL A 130 8.96 8.34 8.88
C VAL A 130 7.89 9.32 8.42
N TYR A 131 8.25 10.61 8.31
CA TYR A 131 7.30 11.71 8.06
C TYR A 131 6.52 11.59 6.74
N ALA A 132 7.00 10.78 5.78
CA ALA A 132 6.27 10.46 4.56
C ALA A 132 6.50 8.99 4.21
N GLN A 133 5.43 8.21 4.31
CA GLN A 133 5.45 6.77 4.12
C GLN A 133 4.84 6.42 2.76
N ALA A 134 5.47 5.49 2.03
CA ALA A 134 4.87 4.99 0.80
C ALA A 134 3.51 4.35 1.09
N SER A 135 2.54 4.53 0.19
CA SER A 135 1.20 3.94 0.27
C SER A 135 0.74 3.54 -1.12
N VAL A 136 -0.04 2.47 -1.20
CA VAL A 136 -0.59 1.96 -2.45
C VAL A 136 -2.11 1.83 -2.37
N SER A 137 -2.77 2.07 -3.50
CA SER A 137 -4.17 1.76 -3.71
C SER A 137 -4.32 1.06 -5.06
N ILE A 138 -5.25 0.11 -5.15
CA ILE A 138 -5.58 -0.62 -6.36
C ILE A 138 -7.08 -0.47 -6.64
N SER A 139 -7.42 -0.38 -7.92
CA SER A 139 -8.78 -0.35 -8.44
C SER A 139 -8.87 -1.18 -9.71
N LEU A 140 -10.08 -1.46 -10.18
CA LEU A 140 -10.30 -2.12 -11.46
C LEU A 140 -10.80 -1.11 -12.49
N GLN A 141 -10.21 -1.16 -13.67
CA GLN A 141 -10.71 -0.50 -14.87
C GLN A 141 -12.01 -1.17 -15.33
N LYS A 142 -12.77 -0.49 -16.21
CA LYS A 142 -14.04 -1.01 -16.74
C LYS A 142 -13.91 -2.37 -17.45
N ASN A 143 -12.73 -2.66 -18.01
CA ASN A 143 -12.40 -3.92 -18.67
C ASN A 143 -11.92 -5.02 -17.70
N GLY A 144 -11.94 -4.78 -16.38
CA GLY A 144 -11.48 -5.70 -15.35
C GLY A 144 -9.97 -5.68 -15.10
N GLN A 145 -9.20 -4.83 -15.79
CA GLN A 145 -7.75 -4.75 -15.57
C GLN A 145 -7.42 -3.93 -14.32
N PRO A 146 -6.41 -4.33 -13.54
CA PRO A 146 -5.99 -3.57 -12.38
C PRO A 146 -5.36 -2.23 -12.76
N PHE A 147 -5.61 -1.24 -11.93
CA PHE A 147 -4.98 0.07 -11.93
C PHE A 147 -4.44 0.35 -10.54
N VAL A 148 -3.13 0.59 -10.44
CA VAL A 148 -2.42 0.77 -9.17
C VAL A 148 -1.93 2.21 -9.09
N SER A 149 -2.22 2.87 -7.98
CA SER A 149 -1.69 4.19 -7.65
C SER A 149 -0.76 4.08 -6.44
N VAL A 150 0.39 4.74 -6.53
CA VAL A 150 1.41 4.71 -5.50
C VAL A 150 1.88 6.11 -5.20
N PHE A 151 1.83 6.44 -3.93
CA PHE A 151 2.50 7.59 -3.36
C PHE A 151 3.81 7.12 -2.74
N ASP A 152 4.94 7.70 -3.15
CA ASP A 152 6.24 7.46 -2.55
C ASP A 152 6.97 8.76 -2.24
N ALA A 153 7.58 8.81 -1.05
CA ALA A 153 8.50 9.87 -0.68
C ALA A 153 9.93 9.37 -0.91
N SER A 154 10.51 9.72 -2.05
CA SER A 154 11.91 9.43 -2.33
C SER A 154 12.80 10.53 -1.75
N VAL A 155 13.97 10.15 -1.23
CA VAL A 155 14.98 11.13 -0.82
C VAL A 155 15.93 11.33 -1.99
N ASN A 156 16.04 12.54 -2.50
CA ASN A 156 17.10 12.89 -3.45
C ASN A 156 18.30 13.42 -2.65
N GLY A 157 19.25 12.54 -2.32
CA GLY A 157 20.53 12.94 -1.72
C GLY A 157 21.02 11.98 -0.65
N GLU A 158 22.26 11.52 -0.80
CA GLU A 158 22.98 10.78 0.24
C GLU A 158 23.39 11.74 1.36
N GLY A 159 22.70 11.69 2.49
CA GLY A 159 23.15 12.30 3.74
C GLY A 159 23.40 11.20 4.75
N THR A 160 24.67 10.87 5.04
CA THR A 160 25.00 9.89 6.06
C THR A 160 24.67 10.43 7.46
N CYS A 161 23.91 9.66 8.23
CA CYS A 161 23.58 9.97 9.62
C CYS A 161 24.78 9.65 10.53
N TYR A 162 25.74 10.56 10.65
CA TYR A 162 26.70 10.51 11.76
C TYR A 162 26.96 11.92 12.32
N GLY A 163 26.39 12.19 13.51
CA GLY A 163 26.78 13.28 14.40
C GLY A 163 26.14 14.65 14.14
N ASN A 164 25.26 15.10 15.05
CA ASN A 164 24.93 16.48 15.47
C ASN A 164 24.93 17.66 14.46
N LEU A 165 24.80 17.44 13.15
CA LEU A 165 24.63 18.51 12.16
C LEU A 165 23.21 18.50 11.57
N PRO A 166 22.61 19.68 11.33
CA PRO A 166 21.29 19.76 10.71
C PRO A 166 21.36 19.18 9.28
N ILE A 167 20.55 18.14 9.03
CA ILE A 167 20.47 17.45 7.74
C ILE A 167 19.43 18.16 6.88
N TYR A 168 19.78 18.45 5.63
CA TYR A 168 18.83 18.82 4.58
C TYR A 168 18.38 17.54 3.86
N VAL A 169 17.25 16.98 4.28
CA VAL A 169 16.62 15.88 3.54
C VAL A 169 15.59 16.51 2.61
N ASN A 170 15.94 16.67 1.34
CA ASN A 170 14.96 17.03 0.32
C ASN A 170 14.14 15.77 0.02
N TYR A 171 12.88 15.78 0.47
CA TYR A 171 11.91 14.78 0.07
C TYR A 171 11.32 15.15 -1.27
N ASP A 172 11.59 14.33 -2.27
CA ASP A 172 10.86 14.34 -3.52
C ASP A 172 9.64 13.44 -3.36
N LEU A 173 8.48 14.07 -3.20
CA LEU A 173 7.22 13.36 -3.23
C LEU A 173 6.83 13.07 -4.67
N LYS A 174 6.70 11.78 -4.96
CA LYS A 174 6.32 11.26 -6.26
C LYS A 174 4.98 10.57 -6.12
N LEU A 175 4.09 10.88 -7.05
CA LEU A 175 2.87 10.13 -7.27
C LEU A 175 3.02 9.43 -8.60
N ARG A 176 2.92 8.11 -8.57
CA ARG A 176 3.03 7.25 -9.74
C ARG A 176 1.72 6.52 -9.89
N ALA A 177 1.32 6.28 -11.14
CA ALA A 177 0.27 5.33 -11.39
C ALA A 177 0.62 4.40 -12.52
N THR A 178 0.24 3.15 -12.35
CA THR A 178 0.64 2.04 -13.18
C THR A 178 -0.61 1.25 -13.56
N ALA A 179 -0.83 1.10 -14.86
CA ALA A 179 -1.99 0.41 -15.42
C ALA A 179 -1.54 -0.86 -16.14
N ARG A 180 -2.30 -1.95 -15.96
CA ARG A 180 -2.11 -3.16 -16.76
C ARG A 180 -2.73 -2.93 -18.13
N MET A 181 -1.96 -3.15 -19.18
CA MET A 181 -2.36 -2.97 -20.58
C MET A 181 -2.96 -4.26 -21.15
N PRO A 182 -3.75 -4.20 -22.25
CA PRO A 182 -4.32 -5.38 -22.92
C PRO A 182 -3.32 -6.43 -23.38
N ASP A 183 -2.09 -6.04 -23.70
CA ASP A 183 -0.99 -6.94 -24.06
C ASP A 183 -0.34 -7.61 -22.84
N GLY A 184 -0.81 -7.30 -21.63
CA GLY A 184 -0.27 -7.80 -20.39
C GLY A 184 0.97 -7.05 -19.90
N SER A 185 1.38 -5.95 -20.52
CA SER A 185 2.45 -5.09 -19.98
C SER A 185 1.94 -4.11 -18.92
N TRP A 186 2.85 -3.55 -18.13
CA TRP A 186 2.55 -2.45 -17.21
C TRP A 186 3.06 -1.13 -17.79
N GLN A 187 2.19 -0.11 -17.82
CA GLN A 187 2.56 1.24 -18.21
C GLN A 187 2.48 2.16 -16.98
N THR A 188 3.55 2.91 -16.74
CA THR A 188 3.65 3.82 -15.59
C THR A 188 3.69 5.26 -16.06
N MET A 189 2.89 6.11 -15.41
CA MET A 189 2.95 7.55 -15.52
C MET A 189 3.51 8.14 -14.22
N ASN A 190 4.58 8.91 -14.34
CA ASN A 190 5.08 9.76 -13.26
C ASN A 190 4.32 11.09 -13.31
N LEU A 191 3.62 11.43 -12.23
CA LEU A 191 3.04 12.77 -12.11
C LEU A 191 4.15 13.77 -11.76
N PRO A 192 3.98 15.04 -12.15
CA PRO A 192 4.95 16.08 -11.83
C PRO A 192 5.25 16.07 -10.34
N ALA A 193 6.54 15.93 -9.99
CA ALA A 193 6.96 16.11 -8.61
C ALA A 193 6.51 17.50 -8.16
N VAL A 194 5.99 17.59 -6.93
CA VAL A 194 5.72 18.89 -6.32
C VAL A 194 7.02 19.31 -5.63
N PRO A 195 7.83 20.21 -6.21
CA PRO A 195 9.11 20.58 -5.61
C PRO A 195 8.87 21.25 -4.26
N PHE A 196 9.55 20.76 -3.23
CA PHE A 196 9.63 21.44 -1.95
C PHE A 196 10.73 22.50 -2.02
N THR A 197 10.37 23.72 -2.39
CA THR A 197 11.29 24.87 -2.40
C THR A 197 11.48 25.53 -1.04
N ASP A 198 10.64 25.15 -0.06
CA ASP A 198 10.75 25.66 1.30
C ASP A 198 11.79 24.83 2.04
N ASN A 199 13.04 25.29 2.01
CA ASN A 199 14.16 24.73 2.74
C ASN A 199 13.96 24.98 4.25
N PRO A 200 13.45 24.03 5.04
CA PRO A 200 13.23 24.25 6.46
C PRO A 200 14.57 23.93 7.12
N SER A 201 15.31 24.96 7.48
CA SER A 201 16.36 24.82 8.49
C SER A 201 15.68 24.37 9.78
N CYS A 202 15.63 23.05 9.99
CA CYS A 202 15.22 22.44 11.26
C CYS A 202 16.29 22.75 12.31
N LEU A 203 16.30 23.98 12.81
CA LEU A 203 16.91 24.28 14.09
C LEU A 203 16.05 23.61 15.15
N LEU A 204 16.62 22.59 15.81
CA LEU A 204 16.05 21.92 16.96
C LEU A 204 15.86 22.94 18.11
N SER A 205 14.75 23.65 18.11
CA SER A 205 14.16 24.24 19.31
C SER A 205 12.68 24.51 19.06
N GLY A 206 11.84 23.93 19.91
CA GLY A 206 10.45 24.34 20.21
C GLY A 206 9.52 24.64 19.02
N ASP A 207 8.49 23.82 18.89
CA ASP A 207 7.18 24.20 18.31
C ASP A 207 7.02 24.39 16.79
N ARG A 208 8.05 24.17 15.96
CA ARG A 208 7.90 24.24 14.48
C ARG A 208 7.59 22.92 13.75
N HIS A 209 7.37 21.82 14.46
CA HIS A 209 6.86 20.56 13.87
C HIS A 209 5.48 20.70 13.23
N GLY A 210 4.63 21.61 13.73
CA GLY A 210 3.27 21.81 13.22
C GLY A 210 3.20 22.48 11.85
N GLU A 211 4.15 23.34 11.50
CA GLU A 211 4.13 24.10 10.24
C GLU A 211 4.63 23.29 9.05
N PHE A 212 5.61 22.39 9.23
CA PHE A 212 6.05 21.43 8.22
C PHE A 212 4.91 20.49 7.79
N CYS A 213 4.22 19.90 8.76
CA CYS A 213 3.06 19.03 8.50
C CYS A 213 1.91 19.78 7.78
N LYS A 214 1.72 21.07 8.09
CA LYS A 214 0.68 21.90 7.44
C LYS A 214 1.04 22.21 5.98
N SER A 215 2.28 22.62 5.70
CA SER A 215 2.78 22.88 4.33
C SER A 215 2.72 21.64 3.42
N VAL A 216 3.13 20.48 3.94
CA VAL A 216 3.04 19.20 3.22
C VAL A 216 1.57 18.81 2.97
N ARG A 217 0.71 18.91 3.99
CA ARG A 217 -0.73 18.59 3.87
C ARG A 217 -1.46 19.51 2.89
N ASP A 218 -1.16 20.81 2.89
CA ASP A 218 -1.83 21.80 2.04
C ASP A 218 -1.39 21.67 0.56
N LYS A 219 -0.15 21.24 0.29
CA LYS A 219 0.35 20.96 -1.08
C LYS A 219 -0.05 19.55 -1.56
N LEU A 220 -0.18 18.57 -0.67
CA LEU A 220 -0.61 17.19 -0.95
C LEU A 220 -2.12 16.95 -0.91
N GLY A 221 -2.93 17.91 -0.47
CA GLY A 221 -4.40 17.81 -0.45
C GLY A 221 -5.05 17.65 -1.83
N ARG A 222 -4.26 17.43 -2.88
CA ARG A 222 -4.70 17.15 -4.25
C ARG A 222 -4.63 15.65 -4.51
N MET A 223 -5.79 15.02 -4.51
CA MET A 223 -5.97 13.66 -4.99
C MET A 223 -6.04 13.68 -6.52
N TYR A 224 -5.09 13.02 -7.19
CA TYR A 224 -5.11 12.88 -8.64
C TYR A 224 -5.82 11.57 -8.98
N ILE A 225 -6.95 11.68 -9.66
CA ILE A 225 -7.65 10.53 -10.24
C ILE A 225 -7.17 10.42 -11.68
N LEU A 226 -6.43 9.35 -11.97
CA LEU A 226 -6.01 9.03 -13.33
C LEU A 226 -7.04 8.09 -13.93
N THR A 227 -7.74 8.56 -14.96
CA THR A 227 -8.68 7.77 -15.74
C THR A 227 -8.02 7.38 -17.05
N ASN A 228 -8.01 6.10 -17.39
CA ASN A 228 -7.69 5.68 -18.75
C ASN A 228 -8.85 6.12 -19.66
N SER A 229 -8.55 6.90 -20.70
CA SER A 229 -9.55 7.36 -21.69
C SER A 229 -9.96 6.24 -22.63
#